data_AF-W2SF90-F1
#
_entry.id   AF-W2SF90-F1
#
_cell.length_a   1.000
_cell.length_b   1.000
_cell.length_c   1.000
_cell.angle_alpha   90.00
_cell.angle_beta   90.00
_cell.angle_gamma   90.00
#
_symmetry.space_group_name_H-M   'P 1'
#
loop_
_entity.id
_entity.type
_entity.pdbx_description
1 polymer ?
#
loop_
_entity_poly.entity_id
_entity_poly.type
_entity_poly.pdbx_seq_one_letter_code
_entity_poly.pdbx_strand_id
1 'polypeptide(L)'
;CVEVELLDSHERHRVSRDDYQKVNPPRFDKCEDMSSMSCLNEASVLHNLKQRYYSNLIYTYSGLFCVVVNPYKRLPIYTESIAEQYKVDSFECSPNIFT
;
A
#
# COMPACT_ATOMS: atom_id res chain seq x y z
N CYS A 1 27.44 -11.37 4.96
CA CYS A 1 26.83 -10.93 6.22
C CYS A 1 27.01 -9.43 6.39
N VAL A 2 25.91 -8.76 6.68
CA VAL A 2 25.87 -7.36 7.14
C VAL A 2 25.31 -7.39 8.56
N GLU A 3 25.83 -6.54 9.43
CA GLU A 3 25.29 -6.36 10.78
C GLU A 3 24.17 -5.30 10.71
N VAL A 4 22.98 -5.65 11.18
CA VAL A 4 21.81 -4.78 11.18
C VAL A 4 21.27 -4.66 12.60
N GLU A 5 20.74 -3.50 12.94
CA GLU A 5 20.04 -3.26 14.19
C GLU A 5 18.54 -3.16 13.89
N LEU A 6 17.74 -3.95 14.61
CA LEU A 6 16.29 -3.92 14.49
C LEU A 6 15.74 -2.65 15.12
N LEU A 7 14.93 -1.89 14.38
CA LEU A 7 14.34 -0.63 14.85
C LEU A 7 13.37 -0.82 16.02
N ASP A 8 12.70 -1.97 16.11
CA ASP A 8 11.67 -2.22 17.13
C ASP A 8 12.27 -2.69 18.47
N SER A 9 13.33 -3.50 18.44
CA SER A 9 13.91 -4.15 19.62
C SER A 9 15.32 -3.68 19.98
N HIS A 10 15.95 -2.85 19.15
CA HIS A 10 17.37 -2.44 19.26
C HIS A 10 18.36 -3.61 19.31
N GLU A 11 17.93 -4.80 18.91
CA GLU A 11 18.77 -5.99 18.87
C GLU A 11 19.60 -6.03 17.59
N ARG A 12 20.86 -6.44 17.70
CA ARG A 12 21.78 -6.54 16.57
C ARG A 12 21.86 -7.96 16.06
N HIS A 13 21.63 -8.11 14.76
CA HIS A 13 21.66 -9.39 14.07
C HIS A 13 22.61 -9.36 12.89
N ARG A 14 23.22 -10.50 12.56
CA ARG A 14 23.98 -10.68 11.33
C ARG A 14 23.11 -11.39 10.30
N VAL A 15 22.85 -10.72 9.18
CA VAL A 15 21.98 -11.22 8.10
C VAL A 15 22.75 -11.33 6.79
N SER A 16 22.30 -12.24 5.91
CA SER A 16 22.82 -12.35 4.56
C SER A 16 22.41 -11.14 3.72
N ARG A 17 23.04 -10.97 2.54
CA ARG A 17 22.63 -9.94 1.59
C ARG A 17 21.26 -10.19 0.98
N ASP A 18 20.82 -11.44 0.99
CA ASP A 18 19.55 -11.86 0.40
C ASP A 18 18.36 -11.71 1.37
N ASP A 19 18.65 -11.53 2.67
CA ASP A 19 17.64 -11.47 3.73
C ASP A 19 17.11 -10.05 4.00
N TYR A 20 17.72 -9.03 3.38
CA TYR A 20 17.28 -7.64 3.53
C TYR A 20 16.87 -7.02 2.19
N GLN A 21 15.91 -6.10 2.26
CA GLN A 21 15.37 -5.41 1.09
C GLN A 21 15.51 -3.90 1.27
N LYS A 22 15.63 -3.17 0.15
CA LYS A 22 15.72 -1.70 0.18
C LYS A 22 14.39 -1.12 0.66
N VAL A 23 14.46 -0.16 1.57
CA VAL A 23 13.28 0.52 2.11
C VAL A 23 12.94 1.71 1.22
N ASN A 24 11.66 1.89 0.91
CA ASN A 24 11.18 3.09 0.23
C ASN A 24 11.22 4.29 1.20
N PRO A 25 11.52 5.50 0.72
CA PRO A 25 11.42 6.70 1.56
C PRO A 25 9.99 6.89 2.11
N PRO A 26 9.80 7.48 3.31
CA PRO A 26 8.49 7.63 3.96
C PRO A 26 7.44 8.39 3.14
N ARG A 27 7.87 9.14 2.12
CA ARG A 27 6.97 9.84 1.18
C ARG A 27 6.09 8.88 0.35
N PHE A 28 6.46 7.60 0.28
CA PHE A 28 5.70 6.56 -0.44
C PHE A 28 4.78 5.74 0.48
N ASP A 29 4.67 6.13 1.75
CA ASP A 29 3.73 5.50 2.68
C ASP A 29 2.30 5.72 2.18
N LYS A 30 1.49 4.65 2.24
CA LYS A 30 0.09 4.63 1.75
C LYS A 30 -0.12 5.09 0.31
N CYS A 31 0.89 5.00 -0.55
CA CYS A 31 0.77 5.32 -1.98
C CYS A 31 -0.43 4.60 -2.63
N GLU A 32 -1.16 5.30 -3.50
CA GLU A 32 -2.36 4.79 -4.16
C GLU A 32 -2.05 3.83 -5.31
N ASP A 33 -0.94 4.08 -6.03
CA ASP A 33 -0.41 3.19 -7.05
C ASP A 33 0.98 2.68 -6.66
N MET A 34 1.05 1.38 -6.39
CA MET A 34 2.29 0.69 -6.05
C MET A 34 3.30 0.68 -7.19
N SER A 35 2.88 0.87 -8.45
CA SER A 35 3.78 0.96 -9.59
C SER A 35 4.69 2.20 -9.54
N SER A 36 4.28 3.23 -8.80
CA SER A 36 5.03 4.48 -8.62
C SER A 36 6.13 4.39 -7.56
N MET A 37 6.17 3.32 -6.76
CA MET A 37 7.20 3.14 -5.73
C MET A 37 8.58 2.90 -6.35
N SER A 38 9.61 3.53 -5.78
CA SER A 38 10.98 3.43 -6.31
C SER A 38 11.61 2.04 -6.13
N CYS A 39 11.27 1.35 -5.04
CA CYS A 39 11.74 0.00 -4.74
C CYS A 39 10.53 -0.93 -4.64
N LEU A 40 10.26 -1.69 -5.71
CA LEU A 40 9.21 -2.69 -5.69
C LEU A 40 9.76 -4.01 -5.15
N ASN A 41 9.49 -4.28 -3.87
CA ASN A 41 9.85 -5.52 -3.21
C ASN A 41 8.68 -6.04 -2.37
N GLU A 42 8.76 -7.32 -2.00
CA GLU A 42 7.71 -8.00 -1.24
C GLU A 42 7.41 -7.29 0.08
N ALA A 43 8.44 -6.88 0.81
CA ALA A 43 8.28 -6.17 2.08
C ALA A 43 7.56 -4.82 1.93
N SER A 44 7.85 -4.07 0.86
CA SER A 44 7.26 -2.75 0.59
C SER A 44 5.80 -2.85 0.16
N VAL A 45 5.48 -3.83 -0.70
CA VAL A 45 4.10 -4.11 -1.10
C VAL A 45 3.28 -4.50 0.12
N LEU A 46 3.80 -5.42 0.94
CA LEU A 46 3.13 -5.84 2.18
C LEU A 46 2.94 -4.66 3.14
N HIS A 47 3.96 -3.83 3.32
CA HIS A 47 3.91 -2.66 4.19
C HIS A 47 2.84 -1.66 3.74
N ASN A 48 2.79 -1.35 2.44
CA ASN A 48 1.81 -0.43 1.86
C ASN A 48 0.38 -0.97 2.03
N LEU A 49 0.13 -2.23 1.64
CA LEU A 49 -1.18 -2.86 1.79
C LEU A 49 -1.62 -2.91 3.26
N LYS A 50 -0.71 -3.23 4.19
CA LYS A 50 -0.98 -3.23 5.62
C LYS A 50 -1.39 -1.84 6.11
N GLN A 51 -0.60 -0.81 5.81
CA GLN A 51 -0.91 0.57 6.24
C GLN A 51 -2.23 1.09 5.66
N ARG A 52 -2.51 0.80 4.38
CA ARG A 52 -3.76 1.19 3.70
C ARG A 52 -4.97 0.45 4.29
N TYR A 53 -4.85 -0.85 4.53
CA TYR A 53 -5.90 -1.65 5.17
C TYR A 53 -6.27 -1.11 6.56
N TYR A 54 -5.28 -0.79 7.41
CA TYR A 54 -5.55 -0.17 8.71
C TYR A 54 -6.15 1.23 8.60
N SER A 55 -5.95 1.91 7.47
CA SER A 55 -6.56 3.22 7.16
C SER A 55 -7.92 3.11 6.45
N ASN A 56 -8.49 1.90 6.32
CA ASN A 56 -9.73 1.61 5.58
C ASN A 56 -9.68 1.89 4.07
N LEU A 57 -8.48 1.98 3.49
CA LEU A 57 -8.27 2.12 2.05
C LEU A 57 -8.04 0.72 1.48
N ILE A 58 -9.12 0.07 1.01
CA ILE A 58 -9.07 -1.34 0.60
C ILE A 58 -8.66 -1.55 -0.85
N TYR A 59 -8.74 -0.50 -1.67
CA TYR A 59 -8.38 -0.49 -3.08
C TYR A 59 -7.00 0.15 -3.24
N THR A 60 -6.12 -0.53 -3.96
CA THR A 60 -4.77 -0.05 -4.25
C THR A 60 -4.42 -0.43 -5.68
N TYR A 61 -4.01 0.54 -6.49
CA TYR A 61 -3.52 0.27 -7.85
C TYR A 61 -2.13 -0.37 -7.82
N SER A 62 -1.88 -1.19 -8.83
CA SER A 62 -0.61 -1.82 -9.13
C SER A 62 -0.35 -1.68 -10.63
N GLY A 63 -0.31 -0.43 -11.10
CA GLY A 63 -0.23 -0.07 -12.51
C GLY A 63 -1.50 -0.48 -13.26
N LEU A 64 -1.45 -1.64 -13.94
CA LEU A 64 -2.53 -2.11 -14.81
C LEU A 64 -3.68 -2.80 -14.06
N PHE A 65 -3.43 -3.29 -12.84
CA PHE A 65 -4.40 -4.05 -12.05
C PHE A 65 -4.68 -3.35 -10.71
N CYS A 66 -5.83 -3.63 -10.13
CA CYS A 66 -6.20 -3.17 -8.79
C CYS A 66 -6.20 -4.34 -7.81
N VAL A 67 -5.53 -4.17 -6.68
CA VAL A 67 -5.51 -5.11 -5.57
C VAL A 67 -6.55 -4.67 -4.55
N VAL A 68 -7.41 -5.60 -4.14
CA VAL A 68 -8.47 -5.33 -3.17
C VAL A 68 -8.38 -6.31 -2.00
N VAL A 69 -8.29 -5.78 -0.79
CA VAL A 69 -8.25 -6.59 0.45
C VAL A 69 -9.63 -6.54 1.11
N ASN A 70 -10.24 -7.70 1.36
CA ASN A 70 -11.56 -7.77 1.99
C ASN A 70 -11.52 -7.18 3.42
N PRO A 71 -12.29 -6.11 3.71
CA PRO A 71 -12.29 -5.48 5.03
C PRO A 71 -13.07 -6.28 6.09
N TYR A 72 -13.88 -7.28 5.70
CA TYR A 72 -14.80 -8.02 6.58
C TYR A 72 -15.72 -7.13 7.45
N LYS A 73 -15.85 -5.86 7.10
CA LYS A 73 -16.71 -4.85 7.74
C LYS A 73 -17.32 -3.96 6.67
N ARG A 74 -18.49 -3.39 6.95
CA ARG A 74 -19.11 -2.44 6.02
C ARG A 74 -18.39 -1.10 6.11
N LEU A 75 -17.86 -0.65 4.98
CA LEU A 75 -17.23 0.66 4.83
C LEU A 75 -18.21 1.63 4.15
N PRO A 76 -18.24 2.92 4.53
CA PRO A 76 -19.13 3.93 3.96
C PRO A 76 -18.65 4.43 2.57
N ILE A 77 -18.10 3.54 1.74
CA ILE A 77 -17.50 3.87 0.44
C ILE A 77 -18.41 3.56 -0.75
N TYR A 78 -19.56 2.92 -0.49
CA TYR A 78 -20.56 2.56 -1.49
C TYR A 78 -21.83 3.38 -1.28
N THR A 79 -21.77 4.66 -1.60
CA THR A 79 -22.94 5.56 -1.57
C THR A 79 -23.22 6.08 -2.99
N GLU A 80 -24.48 6.45 -3.26
CA GLU A 80 -24.88 7.01 -4.56
C GLU A 80 -24.08 8.28 -4.89
N SER A 81 -23.81 9.12 -3.88
CA SER A 81 -22.98 10.31 -4.03
C SER A 81 -21.56 10.01 -4.53
N ILE A 82 -20.96 8.91 -4.07
CA ILE A 82 -19.63 8.47 -4.51
C ILE A 82 -19.72 7.93 -5.94
N ALA A 83 -20.75 7.13 -6.25
CA ALA A 83 -20.93 6.62 -7.62
C ALA A 83 -21.13 7.74 -8.65
N GLU A 84 -21.83 8.80 -8.29
CA GLU A 84 -21.99 9.99 -9.15
C GLU A 84 -20.68 10.78 -9.30
N GLN A 85 -19.90 10.91 -8.24
CA GLN A 85 -18.60 11.58 -8.28
C GLN A 85 -17.63 10.88 -9.25
N TYR A 86 -17.52 9.55 -9.19
CA TYR A 86 -16.62 8.79 -10.07
C TYR A 86 -17.09 8.74 -11.53
N LYS A 87 -18.40 8.91 -11.79
CA LYS A 87 -18.91 9.05 -13.18
C LYS A 87 -18.42 10.32 -13.86
N VAL A 88 -18.19 11.39 -13.09
CA VAL A 88 -17.81 12.70 -13.63
C VAL A 88 -16.29 12.82 -13.72
N ASP A 89 -15.56 12.29 -12.73
CA ASP A 89 -14.11 12.38 -12.69
C ASP A 89 -13.46 11.10 -12.13
N SER A 90 -13.12 10.17 -13.03
CA SER A 90 -12.51 8.89 -12.67
C SER A 90 -10.99 8.99 -12.42
N PHE A 91 -10.33 10.06 -12.87
CA PHE A 91 -8.88 10.21 -12.78
C PHE A 91 -8.41 10.96 -11.53
N GLU A 92 -9.21 11.89 -10.98
CA GLU A 92 -8.86 12.59 -9.74
C GLU A 92 -9.28 11.84 -8.46
N CYS A 93 -10.07 10.78 -8.58
CA CYS A 93 -10.58 10.05 -7.43
C CYS A 93 -9.64 8.92 -6.98
N SER A 94 -9.58 8.71 -5.67
CA SER A 94 -8.84 7.60 -5.04
C SER A 94 -9.22 6.24 -5.65
N PRO A 95 -8.39 5.19 -5.57
CA PRO A 95 -8.72 3.90 -6.14
C PRO A 95 -10.05 3.34 -5.62
N ASN A 96 -10.98 2.96 -6.51
CA ASN A 96 -12.27 2.36 -6.14
C ASN A 96 -12.78 1.40 -7.25
N ILE A 97 -13.82 0.62 -6.97
CA ILE A 97 -14.51 -0.22 -7.97
C ILE A 97 -15.30 0.60 -9.00
N PHE A 98 -15.59 1.86 -8.71
CA PHE A 98 -16.33 2.76 -9.61
C PHE A 98 -15.45 3.49 -10.63
N THR A 99 -14.12 3.38 -10.52
CA THR A 99 -13.16 3.97 -11.46
C THR A 99 -13.13 3.24 -12.80
#